data_AF-A0A239BQP5-F1
#
_entry.id   AF-A0A239BQP5-F1
#
_cell.length_a   1.000
_cell.length_b   1.000
_cell.length_c   1.000
_cell.angle_alpha   90.00
_cell.angle_beta   90.00
_cell.angle_gamma   90.00
#
_symmetry.space_group_name_H-M   'P 1'
#
loop_
_entity.id
_entity.type
_entity.pdbx_description
1 polymer ?
#
loop_
_entity_poly.entity_id
_entity_poly.type
_entity_poly.pdbx_seq_one_letter_code
_entity_poly.pdbx_strand_id
1 'polypeptide(L)'
;MTATVPPAVLGTDRLELGEGIRWTDGRAVLTDILSGRLLAAADGPASPHTVVAQLPFPLGAVAPVEGCPGHWIAAAGTGICRIDPAGRAEWIARPEDDAPVPMRMNDGVADPHGRFWAGSMAYDTTADAGSLYRLDRDGRVTRVLRDVTIPNGPAFTADGTVMYLADSARGVIRRYPVDPASGDLGTPETFVTVAEGSPDGMTTDSEGGLWTAVWGTGQAHRYLPDGSLDRIVDLPAGQPAGLCLGGPDGRTLLVTSAHIGLAAPGPLDGAVFAVRVDVPGKPAAAYRPADRADTP
;
A
#
# COMPACT_ATOMS: atom_id res chain seq x y z
N MET A 1 3.76 -29.61 -15.43
CA MET A 1 2.65 -28.94 -14.72
C MET A 1 2.86 -29.19 -13.24
N THR A 2 3.58 -28.29 -12.57
CA THR A 2 3.71 -28.32 -11.11
C THR A 2 2.37 -27.89 -10.53
N ALA A 3 1.78 -28.71 -9.67
CA ALA A 3 0.53 -28.36 -8.98
C ALA A 3 0.75 -27.04 -8.23
N THR A 4 -0.07 -26.03 -8.53
CA THR A 4 -0.11 -24.78 -7.78
C THR A 4 -0.63 -25.09 -6.39
N VAL A 5 0.20 -24.86 -5.37
CA VAL A 5 -0.23 -24.97 -3.97
C VAL A 5 -1.26 -23.86 -3.74
N PRO A 6 -2.46 -24.18 -3.23
CA PRO A 6 -3.47 -23.16 -2.99
C PRO A 6 -2.97 -22.11 -1.99
N PRO A 7 -3.37 -20.84 -2.15
CA PRO A 7 -3.03 -19.79 -1.19
C PRO A 7 -3.42 -20.18 0.24
N ALA A 8 -2.51 -20.01 1.19
CA ALA A 8 -2.83 -20.18 2.60
C ALA A 8 -3.63 -18.97 3.10
N VAL A 9 -4.64 -19.21 3.93
CA VAL A 9 -5.44 -18.14 4.54
C VAL A 9 -4.84 -17.78 5.90
N LEU A 10 -4.62 -16.50 6.13
CA LEU A 10 -4.18 -15.94 7.40
C LEU A 10 -5.39 -15.35 8.12
N GLY A 11 -5.69 -15.94 9.27
CA GLY A 11 -6.73 -15.51 10.19
C GLY A 11 -8.18 -15.75 9.78
N THR A 12 -9.06 -15.51 10.75
CA THR A 12 -10.52 -15.72 10.62
C THR A 12 -11.25 -14.48 10.10
N ASP A 13 -10.65 -13.29 10.20
CA ASP A 13 -11.26 -12.02 9.83
C ASP A 13 -11.58 -11.94 8.34
N ARG A 14 -12.65 -11.21 8.02
CA ARG A 14 -13.01 -10.78 6.66
C ARG A 14 -13.14 -9.27 6.67
N LEU A 15 -12.14 -8.61 6.10
CA LEU A 15 -11.96 -7.17 6.14
C LEU A 15 -12.90 -6.49 5.14
N GLU A 16 -13.45 -5.36 5.54
CA GLU A 16 -14.29 -4.54 4.66
C GLU A 16 -13.44 -4.03 3.50
N LEU A 17 -12.30 -3.42 3.82
CA LEU A 17 -11.31 -2.93 2.86
C LEU A 17 -9.90 -3.16 3.41
N GLY A 18 -9.44 -4.41 3.34
CA GLY A 18 -8.11 -4.81 3.79
C GLY A 18 -7.02 -4.32 2.85
N GLU A 19 -6.08 -3.52 3.36
CA GLU A 19 -5.11 -2.78 2.54
C GLU A 19 -3.79 -2.53 3.28
N GLY A 20 -2.88 -1.78 2.67
CA GLY A 20 -1.70 -1.20 3.31
C GLY A 20 -0.75 -2.23 3.91
N ILE A 21 -0.79 -3.47 3.42
CA ILE A 21 -0.07 -4.59 4.03
C ILE A 21 1.45 -4.45 3.85
N ARG A 22 2.18 -4.74 4.92
CA ARG A 22 3.64 -4.61 5.00
C ARG A 22 4.22 -5.74 5.84
N TRP A 23 5.40 -6.21 5.44
CA TRP A 23 6.23 -7.06 6.27
C TRP A 23 7.29 -6.22 7.01
N THR A 24 7.20 -6.18 8.34
CA THR A 24 8.11 -5.41 9.19
C THR A 24 8.23 -6.07 10.55
N ASP A 25 9.40 -5.96 11.19
CA ASP A 25 9.68 -6.55 12.51
C ASP A 25 9.30 -8.03 12.61
N GLY A 26 9.52 -8.78 11.53
CA GLY A 26 9.25 -10.22 11.47
C GLY A 26 7.77 -10.61 11.40
N ARG A 27 6.86 -9.69 11.12
CA ARG A 27 5.42 -9.95 10.99
C ARG A 27 4.77 -9.12 9.89
N ALA A 28 3.56 -9.51 9.48
CA ALA A 28 2.73 -8.71 8.59
C ALA A 28 1.84 -7.75 9.39
N VAL A 29 1.84 -6.48 9.02
CA VAL A 29 0.87 -5.47 9.48
C VAL A 29 0.05 -4.99 8.29
N LEU A 30 -1.21 -4.64 8.52
CA LEU A 30 -2.16 -4.25 7.48
C LEU A 30 -3.23 -3.32 8.05
N THR A 31 -3.94 -2.64 7.17
CA THR A 31 -5.05 -1.77 7.53
C THR A 31 -6.38 -2.41 7.15
N ASP A 32 -7.45 -2.01 7.85
CA ASP A 32 -8.81 -2.11 7.34
C ASP A 32 -9.34 -0.68 7.25
N ILE A 33 -9.34 -0.15 6.02
CA ILE A 33 -9.30 1.30 5.79
C ILE A 33 -10.48 1.99 6.46
N LEU A 34 -11.70 1.59 6.12
CA LEU A 34 -12.90 2.31 6.54
C LEU A 34 -13.18 2.18 8.04
N SER A 35 -12.78 1.07 8.64
CA SER A 35 -12.89 0.87 10.08
C SER A 35 -11.76 1.53 10.87
N GLY A 36 -10.73 2.09 10.21
CA GLY A 36 -9.64 2.82 10.88
C GLY A 36 -8.72 1.91 11.71
N ARG A 37 -8.68 0.61 11.40
CA ARG A 37 -7.90 -0.37 12.17
C ARG A 37 -6.52 -0.57 11.57
N LEU A 38 -5.50 -0.55 12.44
CA LEU A 38 -4.19 -1.14 12.16
C LEU A 38 -4.15 -2.53 12.80
N LEU A 39 -3.82 -3.53 12.02
CA LEU A 39 -3.83 -4.94 12.42
C LEU A 39 -2.45 -5.55 12.25
N ALA A 40 -2.13 -6.53 13.09
CA ALA A 40 -1.09 -7.52 12.82
C ALA A 40 -1.76 -8.81 12.35
N ALA A 41 -1.31 -9.34 11.21
CA ALA A 41 -1.87 -10.57 10.66
C ALA A 41 -1.65 -11.75 11.61
N ALA A 42 -2.55 -12.73 11.55
CA ALA A 42 -2.38 -13.97 12.27
C ALA A 42 -1.41 -14.89 11.53
N ASP A 43 -0.71 -15.78 12.24
CA ASP A 43 0.23 -16.73 11.64
C ASP A 43 -0.46 -17.92 10.94
N GLY A 44 -1.77 -18.07 11.12
CA GLY A 44 -2.55 -19.18 10.56
C GLY A 44 -4.06 -18.91 10.55
N PRO A 45 -4.88 -19.85 10.03
CA PRO A 45 -6.28 -19.60 9.69
C PRO A 45 -7.25 -19.59 10.88
N ALA A 46 -6.81 -20.00 12.06
CA ALA A 46 -7.69 -20.28 13.20
C ALA A 46 -7.83 -19.12 14.20
N SER A 47 -6.99 -18.08 14.08
CA SER A 47 -6.96 -16.96 15.03
C SER A 47 -7.34 -15.65 14.34
N PRO A 48 -7.98 -14.71 15.04
CA PRO A 48 -8.22 -13.40 14.47
C PRO A 48 -6.92 -12.60 14.32
N HIS A 49 -6.96 -11.57 13.51
CA HIS A 49 -5.91 -10.56 13.48
C HIS A 49 -5.86 -9.79 14.81
N THR A 50 -4.67 -9.36 15.21
CA THR A 50 -4.49 -8.59 16.44
C THR A 50 -4.63 -7.10 16.14
N VAL A 51 -5.51 -6.39 16.86
CA VAL A 51 -5.62 -4.94 16.75
C VAL A 51 -4.39 -4.28 17.37
N VAL A 52 -3.64 -3.54 16.55
CA VAL A 52 -2.47 -2.75 16.97
C VAL A 52 -2.89 -1.33 17.35
N ALA A 53 -3.77 -0.72 16.56
CA ALA A 53 -4.34 0.59 16.83
C ALA A 53 -5.74 0.71 16.20
N GLN A 54 -6.56 1.59 16.77
CA GLN A 54 -7.90 1.92 16.31
C GLN A 54 -8.05 3.43 16.25
N LEU A 55 -8.25 3.97 15.04
CA LEU A 55 -8.44 5.39 14.82
C LEU A 55 -9.93 5.70 14.61
N PRO A 56 -10.39 6.94 14.90
CA PRO A 56 -11.77 7.36 14.68
C PRO A 56 -12.03 7.82 13.24
N PHE A 57 -11.09 7.60 12.32
CA PHE A 57 -11.15 7.96 10.91
C PHE A 57 -10.45 6.89 10.08
N PRO A 58 -10.66 6.86 8.75
CA PRO A 58 -10.06 5.83 7.92
C PRO A 58 -8.54 5.81 7.99
N LEU A 59 -7.95 4.62 7.93
CA LEU A 59 -6.51 4.40 7.96
C LEU A 59 -6.09 3.68 6.70
N GLY A 60 -5.55 4.43 5.74
CA GLY A 60 -5.18 3.92 4.43
C GLY A 60 -3.97 3.00 4.46
N ALA A 61 -2.82 3.52 4.88
CA ALA A 61 -1.57 2.80 4.92
C ALA A 61 -0.65 3.30 6.05
N VAL A 62 0.33 2.47 6.41
CA VAL A 62 1.37 2.83 7.37
C VAL A 62 2.78 2.48 6.87
N ALA A 63 3.78 3.11 7.47
CA ALA A 63 5.17 2.66 7.45
C ALA A 63 5.81 2.81 8.84
N PRO A 64 6.83 2.00 9.18
CA PRO A 64 7.60 2.19 10.40
C PRO A 64 8.27 3.57 10.43
N VAL A 65 8.50 4.09 11.63
CA VAL A 65 9.34 5.28 11.84
C VAL A 65 10.71 4.83 12.36
N GLU A 66 11.77 5.19 11.66
CA GLU A 66 13.13 4.80 12.04
C GLU A 66 13.49 5.29 13.45
N GLY A 67 14.14 4.42 14.23
CA GLY A 67 14.54 4.71 15.60
C GLY A 67 13.39 4.83 16.61
N CYS A 68 12.13 4.65 16.19
CA CYS A 68 10.95 4.84 17.04
C CYS A 68 10.07 3.57 17.08
N PRO A 69 10.46 2.51 17.81
CA PRO A 69 9.68 1.28 17.90
C PRO A 69 8.22 1.53 18.29
N GLY A 70 7.31 0.81 17.64
CA GLY A 70 5.86 0.91 17.86
C GLY A 70 5.21 2.20 17.34
N HIS A 71 5.98 3.13 16.76
CA HIS A 71 5.43 4.28 16.08
C HIS A 71 5.26 4.01 14.58
N TRP A 72 4.21 4.59 14.02
CA TRP A 72 3.90 4.49 12.60
C TRP A 72 3.74 5.89 12.02
N ILE A 73 4.25 6.09 10.80
CA ILE A 73 3.76 7.16 9.95
C ILE A 73 2.56 6.63 9.17
N ALA A 74 1.50 7.41 9.06
CA ALA A 74 0.22 6.93 8.54
C ALA A 74 -0.40 7.90 7.54
N ALA A 75 -0.94 7.34 6.46
CA ALA A 75 -1.89 7.99 5.58
C ALA A 75 -3.29 7.73 6.15
N ALA A 76 -3.93 8.74 6.74
CA ALA A 76 -5.16 8.56 7.52
C ALA A 76 -6.09 9.77 7.44
N GLY A 77 -7.40 9.54 7.52
CA GLY A 77 -8.40 10.58 7.35
C GLY A 77 -8.15 11.37 6.08
N THR A 78 -7.95 12.68 6.20
CA THR A 78 -7.66 13.65 5.12
C THR A 78 -6.17 14.02 5.03
N GLY A 79 -5.28 13.25 5.66
CA GLY A 79 -3.92 13.69 5.90
C GLY A 79 -2.87 12.66 6.30
N ILE A 80 -1.76 13.17 6.81
CA ILE A 80 -0.64 12.37 7.30
C ILE A 80 -0.51 12.61 8.81
N CYS A 81 -0.46 11.54 9.59
CA CYS A 81 -0.27 11.58 11.03
C CYS A 81 0.75 10.54 11.50
N ARG A 82 1.32 10.78 12.68
CA ARG A 82 2.10 9.78 13.40
C ARG A 82 1.17 9.06 14.38
N ILE A 83 1.22 7.74 14.42
CA ILE A 83 0.56 6.92 15.42
C ILE A 83 1.61 6.51 16.46
N ASP A 84 1.33 6.78 17.74
CA ASP A 84 2.21 6.37 18.84
C ASP A 84 1.91 4.93 19.34
N PRO A 85 2.75 4.33 20.21
CA PRO A 85 2.54 2.98 20.71
C PRO A 85 1.27 2.79 21.53
N ALA A 86 0.62 3.86 21.98
CA ALA A 86 -0.67 3.82 22.65
C ALA A 86 -1.84 3.94 21.66
N GLY A 87 -1.57 4.00 20.35
CA GLY A 87 -2.55 4.12 19.29
C GLY A 87 -3.08 5.54 19.07
N ARG A 88 -2.45 6.57 19.65
CA ARG A 88 -2.88 7.97 19.45
C ARG A 88 -2.30 8.52 18.16
N ALA A 89 -3.14 9.23 17.39
CA ALA A 89 -2.73 9.92 16.18
C ALA A 89 -2.36 11.39 16.47
N GLU A 90 -1.17 11.79 16.05
CA GLU A 90 -0.65 13.16 16.04
C GLU A 90 -0.56 13.65 14.59
N TRP A 91 -1.38 14.63 14.22
CA TRP A 91 -1.43 15.15 12.85
C TRP A 91 -0.17 15.92 12.49
N ILE A 92 0.39 15.62 11.31
CA ILE A 92 1.47 16.39 10.68
C ILE A 92 0.85 17.39 9.70
N ALA A 93 -0.04 16.91 8.83
CA ALA A 93 -0.79 17.74 7.89
C ALA A 93 -2.13 17.11 7.54
N ARG A 94 -3.11 17.94 7.17
CA ARG A 94 -4.43 17.51 6.66
C ARG A 94 -4.79 18.31 5.40
N PRO A 95 -4.07 18.08 4.28
CA PRO A 95 -4.21 18.88 3.07
C PRO A 95 -5.57 18.76 2.38
N GLU A 96 -6.40 17.77 2.76
CA GLU A 96 -7.71 17.52 2.16
C GLU A 96 -8.89 17.89 3.07
N ASP A 97 -8.67 18.55 4.21
CA ASP A 97 -9.77 18.99 5.12
C ASP A 97 -10.76 19.93 4.43
N ASP A 98 -10.26 20.81 3.55
CA ASP A 98 -11.03 21.86 2.87
C ASP A 98 -11.30 21.52 1.38
N ALA A 99 -11.17 20.25 1.00
CA ALA A 99 -11.44 19.82 -0.37
C ALA A 99 -12.92 20.03 -0.76
N PRO A 100 -13.22 20.33 -2.04
CA PRO A 100 -14.59 20.63 -2.49
C PRO A 100 -15.55 19.43 -2.41
N VAL A 101 -15.01 18.21 -2.36
CA VAL A 101 -15.75 16.97 -2.14
C VAL A 101 -15.13 16.22 -0.97
N PRO A 102 -15.88 15.35 -0.25
CA PRO A 102 -15.31 14.56 0.83
C PRO A 102 -14.16 13.68 0.34
N MET A 103 -12.99 13.85 0.96
CA MET A 103 -11.76 13.12 0.61
C MET A 103 -11.33 12.17 1.72
N ARG A 104 -10.52 11.18 1.35
CA ARG A 104 -9.74 10.35 2.27
C ARG A 104 -8.36 10.04 1.70
N MET A 105 -7.43 9.72 2.58
CA MET A 105 -6.22 9.00 2.20
C MET A 105 -6.56 7.56 1.83
N ASN A 106 -5.81 7.04 0.87
CA ASN A 106 -5.94 5.70 0.31
C ASN A 106 -4.64 4.92 0.55
N ASP A 107 -3.89 4.56 -0.48
CA ASP A 107 -2.60 3.89 -0.29
C ASP A 107 -1.47 4.89 0.02
N GLY A 108 -0.34 4.38 0.49
CA GLY A 108 0.86 5.15 0.77
C GLY A 108 2.00 4.25 1.20
N VAL A 109 3.26 4.71 1.09
CA VAL A 109 4.47 3.95 1.44
C VAL A 109 5.64 4.85 1.79
N ALA A 110 6.58 4.35 2.59
CA ALA A 110 7.88 5.00 2.71
C ALA A 110 8.79 4.62 1.53
N ASP A 111 9.51 5.57 0.95
CA ASP A 111 10.47 5.28 -0.10
C ASP A 111 11.84 4.85 0.46
N PRO A 112 12.74 4.29 -0.37
CA PRO A 112 14.08 3.87 0.07
C PRO A 112 14.95 4.99 0.63
N HIS A 113 14.58 6.26 0.41
CA HIS A 113 15.30 7.46 0.89
C HIS A 113 14.71 8.04 2.18
N GLY A 114 13.64 7.43 2.71
CA GLY A 114 13.08 7.72 4.02
C GLY A 114 12.00 8.78 4.03
N ARG A 115 11.40 9.09 2.87
CA ARG A 115 10.22 9.96 2.75
C ARG A 115 8.95 9.11 2.81
N PHE A 116 7.83 9.66 3.23
CA PHE A 116 6.54 8.95 3.23
C PHE A 116 5.60 9.53 2.16
N TRP A 117 5.03 8.69 1.32
CA TRP A 117 4.17 9.07 0.21
C TRP A 117 2.75 8.58 0.49
N ALA A 118 1.74 9.41 0.25
CA ALA A 118 0.35 9.12 0.56
C ALA A 118 -0.59 9.64 -0.54
N GLY A 119 -1.39 8.74 -1.11
CA GLY A 119 -2.41 9.08 -2.10
C GLY A 119 -3.72 9.46 -1.43
N SER A 120 -4.39 10.49 -1.94
CA SER A 120 -5.76 10.87 -1.57
C SER A 120 -6.74 10.56 -2.68
N MET A 121 -8.01 10.36 -2.33
CA MET A 121 -9.10 10.20 -3.28
C MET A 121 -10.42 10.70 -2.72
N ALA A 122 -11.36 11.03 -3.60
CA ALA A 122 -12.73 11.33 -3.21
C ALA A 122 -13.48 10.05 -2.85
N TYR A 123 -14.35 10.11 -1.82
CA TYR A 123 -15.18 8.96 -1.43
C TYR A 123 -16.12 8.49 -2.55
N ASP A 124 -16.62 9.44 -3.35
CA ASP A 124 -17.52 9.17 -4.47
C ASP A 124 -16.78 8.86 -5.78
N THR A 125 -15.46 8.69 -5.72
CA THR A 125 -14.60 8.44 -6.88
C THR A 125 -14.67 9.53 -7.96
N THR A 126 -14.95 10.79 -7.57
CA THR A 126 -14.90 11.95 -8.46
C THR A 126 -13.61 11.94 -9.28
N ALA A 127 -13.76 11.98 -10.61
CA ALA A 127 -12.64 11.99 -11.54
C ALA A 127 -11.65 13.11 -11.22
N ASP A 128 -10.36 12.77 -11.22
CA ASP A 128 -9.25 13.71 -11.04
C ASP A 128 -9.20 14.45 -9.69
N ALA A 129 -10.02 14.06 -8.71
CA ALA A 129 -10.03 14.71 -7.40
C ALA A 129 -8.82 14.35 -6.53
N GLY A 130 -8.25 13.16 -6.74
CA GLY A 130 -7.15 12.63 -5.94
C GLY A 130 -5.79 13.27 -6.25
N SER A 131 -4.90 13.17 -5.27
CA SER A 131 -3.56 13.74 -5.30
C SER A 131 -2.55 12.76 -4.68
N LEU A 132 -1.26 12.97 -4.96
CA LEU A 132 -0.18 12.30 -4.23
C LEU A 132 0.55 13.33 -3.38
N TYR A 133 0.78 12.99 -2.13
CA TYR A 133 1.51 13.79 -1.16
C TYR A 133 2.81 13.09 -0.77
N ARG A 134 3.85 13.88 -0.47
CA ARG A 134 5.14 13.44 0.04
C ARG A 134 5.44 14.18 1.33
N LEU A 135 5.64 13.45 2.41
CA LEU A 135 6.25 13.91 3.64
C LEU A 135 7.76 13.73 3.55
N ASP A 136 8.45 14.85 3.51
CA ASP A 136 9.90 14.93 3.52
C ASP A 136 10.47 14.69 4.92
N ARG A 137 11.76 14.37 4.96
CA ARG A 137 12.48 14.07 6.21
C ARG A 137 12.49 15.25 7.18
N ASP A 138 12.41 16.48 6.68
CA ASP A 138 12.32 17.70 7.48
C ASP A 138 10.91 17.96 8.07
N GLY A 139 9.94 17.07 7.79
CA GLY A 139 8.56 17.19 8.25
C GLY A 139 7.63 17.94 7.30
N ARG A 140 8.14 18.44 6.16
CA ARG A 140 7.32 19.15 5.17
C ARG A 140 6.44 18.19 4.39
N VAL A 141 5.15 18.50 4.27
CA VAL A 141 4.22 17.79 3.37
C VAL A 141 4.02 18.58 2.09
N THR A 142 4.36 17.98 0.95
CA THR A 142 4.25 18.58 -0.38
C THR A 142 3.28 17.76 -1.23
N ARG A 143 2.34 18.43 -1.93
CA ARG A 143 1.56 17.78 -2.99
C ARG A 143 2.42 17.69 -4.25
N VAL A 144 2.74 16.46 -4.65
CA VAL A 144 3.69 16.18 -5.74
C VAL A 144 2.99 15.75 -7.04
N LEU A 145 1.77 15.21 -6.95
CA LEU A 145 0.90 14.98 -8.10
C LEU A 145 -0.54 15.42 -7.80
N ARG A 146 -1.27 15.74 -8.86
CA ARG A 146 -2.69 16.10 -8.90
C ARG A 146 -3.35 15.30 -10.01
N ASP A 147 -4.67 15.41 -10.09
CA ASP A 147 -5.45 14.93 -11.23
C ASP A 147 -5.32 13.40 -11.41
N VAL A 148 -5.31 12.68 -10.29
CA VAL A 148 -5.36 11.21 -10.23
C VAL A 148 -6.71 10.83 -9.64
N THR A 149 -7.44 9.89 -10.23
CA THR A 149 -8.79 9.59 -9.72
C THR A 149 -8.72 8.69 -8.49
N ILE A 150 -7.99 7.58 -8.58
CA ILE A 150 -7.74 6.66 -7.46
C ILE A 150 -6.25 6.29 -7.46
N PRO A 151 -5.40 7.03 -6.71
CA PRO A 151 -3.99 6.68 -6.59
C PRO A 151 -3.83 5.41 -5.77
N ASN A 152 -3.17 4.42 -6.37
CA ASN A 152 -2.81 3.16 -5.73
C ASN A 152 -1.36 2.78 -6.04
N GLY A 153 -0.76 2.02 -5.12
CA GLY A 153 0.65 2.24 -4.85
C GLY A 153 0.86 3.54 -4.05
N PRO A 154 2.10 4.01 -3.88
CA PRO A 154 3.21 3.73 -4.78
C PRO A 154 4.05 2.50 -4.41
N ALA A 155 4.83 2.03 -5.39
CA ALA A 155 5.98 1.15 -5.16
C ALA A 155 7.24 1.77 -5.77
N PHE A 156 8.40 1.49 -5.18
CA PHE A 156 9.68 2.04 -5.61
C PHE A 156 10.66 0.95 -6.03
N THR A 157 11.55 1.26 -6.96
CA THR A 157 12.76 0.46 -7.20
C THR A 157 13.69 0.50 -5.99
N ALA A 158 14.65 -0.43 -5.91
CA ALA A 158 15.53 -0.57 -4.73
C ALA A 158 16.35 0.70 -4.46
N ASP A 159 16.81 1.34 -5.53
CA ASP A 159 17.59 2.57 -5.53
C ASP A 159 16.71 3.83 -5.41
N GLY A 160 15.39 3.67 -5.45
CA GLY A 160 14.42 4.76 -5.36
C GLY A 160 14.45 5.71 -6.57
N THR A 161 15.00 5.30 -7.72
CA THR A 161 15.07 6.13 -8.94
C THR A 161 13.80 6.05 -9.79
N VAL A 162 12.93 5.06 -9.53
CA VAL A 162 11.64 4.91 -10.20
C VAL A 162 10.53 4.68 -9.17
N MET A 163 9.44 5.40 -9.33
CA MET A 163 8.17 5.18 -8.63
C MET A 163 7.13 4.63 -9.59
N TYR A 164 6.45 3.56 -9.22
CA TYR A 164 5.24 3.07 -9.87
C TYR A 164 4.01 3.59 -9.13
N LEU A 165 3.03 4.09 -9.86
CA LEU A 165 1.77 4.55 -9.32
C LEU A 165 0.65 4.21 -10.30
N ALA A 166 -0.41 3.58 -9.79
CA ALA A 166 -1.63 3.31 -10.51
C ALA A 166 -2.60 4.50 -10.41
N ASP A 167 -3.32 4.75 -11.50
CA ASP A 167 -4.67 5.30 -11.42
C ASP A 167 -5.65 4.16 -11.66
N SER A 168 -6.21 3.61 -10.58
CA SER A 168 -7.03 2.40 -10.63
C SER A 168 -8.29 2.59 -11.47
N ALA A 169 -8.92 3.77 -11.42
CA ALA A 169 -10.11 4.09 -12.20
C ALA A 169 -9.84 4.08 -13.72
N ARG A 170 -8.57 4.27 -14.11
CA ARG A 170 -8.14 4.29 -15.51
C ARG A 170 -7.51 2.97 -15.96
N GLY A 171 -7.23 2.05 -15.04
CA GLY A 171 -6.56 0.80 -15.36
C GLY A 171 -5.10 0.99 -15.79
N VAL A 172 -4.45 2.10 -15.42
CA VAL A 172 -3.09 2.43 -15.89
C VAL A 172 -2.13 2.50 -14.72
N ILE A 173 -1.01 1.77 -14.84
CA ILE A 173 0.17 1.94 -14.00
C ILE A 173 1.17 2.80 -14.76
N ARG A 174 1.61 3.90 -14.14
CA ARG A 174 2.67 4.76 -14.65
C ARG A 174 3.95 4.52 -13.88
N ARG A 175 5.09 4.68 -14.56
CA ARG A 175 6.40 4.81 -13.92
C ARG A 175 6.88 6.25 -14.02
N TYR A 176 7.38 6.78 -12.92
CA TYR A 176 7.93 8.13 -12.80
C TYR A 176 9.42 8.01 -12.49
N PRO A 177 10.30 8.70 -13.23
CA PRO A 177 11.64 8.98 -12.74
C PRO A 177 11.55 9.75 -11.42
N VAL A 178 12.38 9.40 -10.45
CA VAL A 178 12.46 10.07 -9.15
C VAL A 178 13.89 10.52 -8.96
N ASP A 179 14.10 11.78 -8.63
CA ASP A 179 15.40 12.24 -8.13
C ASP A 179 15.59 11.70 -6.70
N PRO A 180 16.59 10.83 -6.44
CA PRO A 180 16.83 10.29 -5.11
C PRO A 180 17.06 11.38 -4.04
N ALA A 181 17.73 12.47 -4.39
CA ALA A 181 18.10 13.53 -3.46
C ALA A 181 16.92 14.42 -3.09
N SER A 182 16.16 14.91 -4.07
CA SER A 182 15.04 15.83 -3.81
C SER A 182 13.69 15.13 -3.67
N GLY A 183 13.52 13.97 -4.31
CA GLY A 183 12.26 13.25 -4.42
C GLY A 183 11.35 13.79 -5.50
N ASP A 184 11.86 14.65 -6.37
CA ASP A 184 11.08 15.24 -7.44
C ASP A 184 10.77 14.21 -8.52
N LEU A 185 9.56 14.31 -9.07
CA LEU A 185 9.08 13.41 -10.10
C LEU A 185 9.40 13.99 -11.49
N GLY A 186 10.02 13.16 -12.34
CA GLY A 186 10.17 13.43 -13.76
C GLY A 186 8.90 13.15 -14.56
N THR A 187 8.99 13.30 -15.88
CA THR A 187 7.88 13.00 -16.79
C THR A 187 7.55 11.51 -16.74
N PRO A 188 6.28 11.14 -16.47
CA PRO A 188 5.91 9.73 -16.42
C PRO A 188 5.78 9.09 -17.79
N GLU A 189 5.97 7.78 -17.81
CA GLU A 189 5.61 6.91 -18.92
C GLU A 189 4.52 5.92 -18.48
N THR A 190 3.67 5.52 -19.40
CA THR A 190 2.79 4.36 -19.17
C THR A 190 3.67 3.12 -19.06
N PHE A 191 3.57 2.41 -17.94
CA PHE A 191 4.27 1.15 -17.73
C PHE A 191 3.40 -0.02 -18.19
N VAL A 192 2.18 -0.11 -17.66
CA VAL A 192 1.22 -1.16 -17.97
C VAL A 192 -0.20 -0.59 -18.04
N THR A 193 -1.01 -1.11 -18.95
CA THR A 193 -2.47 -0.95 -18.93
C THR A 193 -3.10 -2.30 -18.62
N VAL A 194 -3.86 -2.36 -17.54
CA VAL A 194 -4.61 -3.55 -17.11
C VAL A 194 -5.95 -3.54 -17.84
N ALA A 195 -6.21 -4.58 -18.63
CA ALA A 195 -7.42 -4.65 -19.46
C ALA A 195 -8.68 -5.06 -18.69
N GLU A 196 -8.52 -5.94 -17.69
CA GLU A 196 -9.61 -6.45 -16.86
C GLU A 196 -9.32 -6.18 -15.38
N GLY A 197 -10.30 -5.60 -14.68
CA GLY A 197 -10.11 -5.13 -13.31
C GLY A 197 -9.30 -3.84 -13.21
N SER A 198 -8.85 -3.54 -12.00
CA SER A 198 -8.09 -2.31 -11.71
C SER A 198 -6.81 -2.63 -10.95
N PRO A 199 -5.65 -2.07 -11.35
CA PRO A 199 -4.42 -2.21 -10.58
C PRO A 199 -4.59 -1.51 -9.23
N ASP A 200 -4.17 -2.17 -8.17
CA ASP A 200 -4.34 -1.71 -6.79
C ASP A 200 -2.96 -1.65 -6.08
N GLY A 201 -2.89 -1.94 -4.79
CA GLY A 201 -1.65 -2.02 -4.01
C GLY A 201 -0.55 -2.85 -4.69
N MET A 202 0.70 -2.42 -4.50
CA MET A 202 1.85 -2.90 -5.27
C MET A 202 3.17 -2.94 -4.48
N THR A 203 4.11 -3.77 -4.95
CA THR A 203 5.48 -3.84 -4.40
C THR A 203 6.49 -4.27 -5.47
N THR A 204 7.77 -3.94 -5.30
CA THR A 204 8.83 -4.46 -6.17
C THR A 204 9.60 -5.60 -5.51
N ASP A 205 9.96 -6.61 -6.28
CA ASP A 205 10.84 -7.67 -5.82
C ASP A 205 12.33 -7.36 -6.06
N SER A 206 13.20 -8.25 -5.60
CA SER A 206 14.66 -8.14 -5.68
C SER A 206 15.23 -8.20 -7.10
N GLU A 207 14.47 -8.70 -8.08
CA GLU A 207 14.84 -8.68 -9.50
C GLU A 207 14.29 -7.47 -10.25
N GLY A 208 13.54 -6.60 -9.56
CA GLY A 208 12.91 -5.42 -10.15
C GLY A 208 11.54 -5.69 -10.78
N GLY A 209 10.98 -6.89 -10.60
CA GLY A 209 9.62 -7.18 -11.00
C GLY A 209 8.61 -6.42 -10.14
N LEU A 210 7.58 -5.86 -10.76
CA LEU A 210 6.49 -5.17 -10.08
C LEU A 210 5.34 -6.16 -9.84
N TRP A 211 5.00 -6.39 -8.58
CA TRP A 211 3.78 -7.09 -8.18
C TRP A 211 2.66 -6.09 -7.94
N THR A 212 1.45 -6.39 -8.39
CA THR A 212 0.24 -5.58 -8.12
C THR A 212 -0.97 -6.48 -7.93
N ALA A 213 -1.81 -6.15 -6.96
CA ALA A 213 -3.13 -6.73 -6.84
C ALA A 213 -4.02 -6.19 -7.96
N VAL A 214 -4.92 -7.02 -8.48
CA VAL A 214 -5.83 -6.63 -9.55
C VAL A 214 -7.27 -6.75 -9.06
N TRP A 215 -7.79 -5.62 -8.57
CA TRP A 215 -9.13 -5.50 -8.03
C TRP A 215 -10.19 -6.01 -9.02
N GLY A 216 -11.12 -6.83 -8.54
CA GLY A 216 -12.25 -7.36 -9.31
C GLY A 216 -11.95 -8.63 -10.12
N THR A 217 -10.71 -9.11 -10.13
CA THR A 217 -10.30 -10.30 -10.92
C THR A 217 -9.99 -11.51 -10.06
N GLY A 218 -9.73 -11.31 -8.77
CA GLY A 218 -9.16 -12.35 -7.91
C GLY A 218 -7.73 -12.74 -8.26
N GLN A 219 -6.95 -11.81 -8.83
CA GLN A 219 -5.59 -12.07 -9.25
C GLN A 219 -4.59 -11.07 -8.66
N ALA A 220 -3.35 -11.52 -8.48
CA ALA A 220 -2.18 -10.67 -8.37
C ALA A 220 -1.24 -10.93 -9.55
N HIS A 221 -0.73 -9.87 -10.17
CA HIS A 221 0.14 -9.94 -11.34
C HIS A 221 1.56 -9.56 -10.97
N ARG A 222 2.54 -10.20 -11.61
CA ARG A 222 3.94 -9.76 -11.66
C ARG A 222 4.28 -9.32 -13.07
N TYR A 223 4.80 -8.11 -13.22
CA TYR A 223 5.35 -7.58 -14.47
C TYR A 223 6.88 -7.47 -14.38
N LEU A 224 7.56 -7.78 -15.48
CA LEU A 224 9.01 -7.55 -15.63
C LEU A 224 9.31 -6.05 -15.79
N PRO A 225 10.57 -5.59 -15.62
CA PRO A 225 10.93 -4.18 -15.78
C PRO A 225 10.61 -3.54 -17.14
N ASP A 226 10.37 -4.35 -18.17
CA ASP A 226 9.95 -3.90 -19.50
C ASP A 226 8.42 -3.78 -19.66
N GLY A 227 7.65 -4.13 -18.63
CA GLY A 227 6.19 -4.09 -18.61
C GLY A 227 5.52 -5.39 -19.08
N SER A 228 6.27 -6.40 -19.48
CA SER A 228 5.70 -7.70 -19.87
C SER A 228 5.16 -8.45 -18.64
N LEU A 229 4.00 -9.10 -18.79
CA LEU A 229 3.41 -9.93 -17.74
C LEU A 229 4.21 -11.23 -17.59
N ASP A 230 4.75 -11.46 -16.40
CA ASP A 230 5.57 -12.64 -16.07
C ASP A 230 4.74 -13.73 -15.39
N ARG A 231 3.96 -13.35 -14.37
CA ARG A 231 3.22 -14.30 -13.53
C ARG A 231 1.86 -13.77 -13.12
N ILE A 232 0.93 -14.70 -12.94
CA ILE A 232 -0.39 -14.50 -12.35
C ILE A 232 -0.52 -15.43 -11.15
N VAL A 233 -1.02 -14.92 -10.04
CA VAL A 233 -1.40 -15.67 -8.85
C VAL A 233 -2.91 -15.54 -8.66
N ASP A 234 -3.63 -16.64 -8.82
CA ASP A 234 -5.07 -16.70 -8.57
C ASP A 234 -5.37 -16.82 -7.07
N LEU A 235 -6.35 -16.06 -6.61
CA LEU A 235 -6.79 -15.96 -5.23
C LEU A 235 -8.27 -16.31 -5.14
N PRO A 236 -8.72 -16.98 -4.06
CA PRO A 236 -10.12 -17.34 -3.88
C PRO A 236 -10.95 -16.17 -3.30
N ALA A 237 -10.70 -14.94 -3.76
CA ALA A 237 -11.42 -13.72 -3.38
C ALA A 237 -11.47 -12.79 -4.59
N GLY A 238 -12.58 -12.11 -4.85
CA GLY A 238 -12.78 -11.30 -6.05
C GLY A 238 -12.06 -9.95 -6.03
N GLN A 239 -11.77 -9.40 -4.85
CA GLN A 239 -11.18 -8.06 -4.70
C GLN A 239 -9.86 -8.08 -3.90
N PRO A 240 -8.77 -8.64 -4.46
CA PRO A 240 -7.43 -8.39 -3.94
C PRO A 240 -7.12 -6.88 -4.00
N ALA A 241 -6.55 -6.33 -2.93
CA ALA A 241 -6.36 -4.88 -2.79
C ALA A 241 -4.91 -4.50 -2.46
N GLY A 242 -4.37 -4.95 -1.33
CA GLY A 242 -2.98 -4.68 -0.93
C GLY A 242 -2.08 -5.91 -1.09
N LEU A 243 -0.79 -5.70 -1.36
CA LEU A 243 0.20 -6.79 -1.28
C LEU A 243 1.59 -6.35 -0.81
N CYS A 244 2.33 -7.30 -0.23
CA CYS A 244 3.76 -7.16 0.02
C CYS A 244 4.47 -8.50 -0.07
N LEU A 245 5.79 -8.46 -0.21
CA LEU A 245 6.66 -9.63 -0.11
C LEU A 245 7.30 -9.66 1.28
N GLY A 246 7.17 -10.78 1.97
CA GLY A 246 7.61 -10.96 3.35
C GLY A 246 7.95 -12.40 3.69
N GLY A 247 7.81 -12.75 4.97
CA GLY A 247 8.26 -14.01 5.54
C GLY A 247 9.76 -14.00 5.88
N PRO A 248 10.26 -15.03 6.61
CA PRO A 248 11.65 -15.09 7.07
C PRO A 248 12.70 -15.03 5.96
N ASP A 249 12.37 -15.47 4.74
CA ASP A 249 13.25 -15.46 3.58
C ASP A 249 12.80 -14.49 2.46
N GLY A 250 11.82 -13.63 2.76
CA GLY A 250 11.29 -12.62 1.83
C GLY A 250 10.46 -13.16 0.67
N ARG A 251 10.23 -14.48 0.59
CA ARG A 251 9.65 -15.15 -0.59
C ARG A 251 8.20 -15.61 -0.34
N THR A 252 7.49 -14.91 0.52
CA THR A 252 6.05 -15.07 0.73
C THR A 252 5.33 -13.82 0.23
N LEU A 253 4.53 -13.95 -0.83
CA LEU A 253 3.60 -12.91 -1.27
C LEU A 253 2.39 -12.93 -0.33
N LEU A 254 2.23 -11.84 0.42
CA LEU A 254 1.11 -11.60 1.30
C LEU A 254 0.13 -10.69 0.57
N VAL A 255 -1.15 -11.06 0.53
CA VAL A 255 -2.18 -10.32 -0.20
C VAL A 255 -3.38 -10.09 0.69
N THR A 256 -3.81 -8.85 0.85
CA THR A 256 -5.10 -8.52 1.45
C THR A 256 -6.19 -8.48 0.40
N SER A 257 -7.42 -8.73 0.82
CA SER A 257 -8.59 -8.56 -0.02
C SER A 257 -9.68 -7.79 0.73
N ALA A 258 -10.75 -7.47 0.01
CA ALA A 258 -11.86 -6.66 0.51
C ALA A 258 -13.21 -7.30 0.16
N HIS A 259 -14.23 -7.07 0.98
CA HIS A 259 -15.61 -7.43 0.63
C HIS A 259 -16.52 -6.23 0.35
N ILE A 260 -16.02 -5.00 0.53
CA ILE A 260 -16.77 -3.78 0.26
C ILE A 260 -17.36 -3.79 -1.16
N GLY A 261 -18.61 -3.35 -1.30
CA GLY A 261 -19.29 -3.22 -2.59
C GLY A 261 -19.79 -4.54 -3.20
N LEU A 262 -19.42 -5.71 -2.65
CA LEU A 262 -19.94 -6.99 -3.11
C LEU A 262 -21.37 -7.20 -2.60
N ALA A 263 -22.30 -7.48 -3.52
CA ALA A 263 -23.68 -7.79 -3.16
C ALA A 263 -23.83 -9.14 -2.45
N ALA A 264 -22.95 -10.09 -2.78
CA ALA A 264 -22.92 -11.44 -2.21
C ALA A 264 -21.46 -11.90 -2.07
N PRO A 265 -20.73 -11.45 -1.03
CA PRO A 265 -19.35 -11.84 -0.82
C PRO A 265 -19.24 -13.36 -0.57
N GLY A 266 -18.23 -13.97 -1.19
CA GLY A 266 -17.83 -15.34 -0.94
C GLY A 266 -17.17 -15.53 0.43
N PRO A 267 -16.91 -16.78 0.84
CA PRO A 267 -16.43 -17.10 2.19
C PRO A 267 -15.01 -16.58 2.49
N LEU A 268 -14.26 -16.15 1.47
CA LEU A 268 -12.88 -15.67 1.58
C LEU A 268 -12.71 -14.23 1.08
N ASP A 269 -13.78 -13.55 0.64
CA ASP A 269 -13.71 -12.12 0.32
C ASP A 269 -13.44 -11.32 1.60
N GLY A 270 -12.38 -10.51 1.58
CA GLY A 270 -11.87 -9.82 2.77
C GLY A 270 -10.81 -10.59 3.55
N ALA A 271 -10.43 -11.81 3.14
CA ALA A 271 -9.37 -12.56 3.79
C ALA A 271 -7.96 -12.02 3.46
N VAL A 272 -6.98 -12.44 4.25
CA VAL A 272 -5.55 -12.25 3.97
C VAL A 272 -4.96 -13.59 3.51
N PHE A 273 -4.17 -13.55 2.45
CA PHE A 273 -3.57 -14.72 1.83
C PHE A 273 -2.05 -14.70 1.92
N ALA A 274 -1.43 -15.88 1.97
CA ALA A 274 -0.01 -16.09 1.84
C ALA A 274 0.28 -17.10 0.72
N VAL A 275 1.12 -16.71 -0.23
CA VAL A 275 1.50 -17.51 -1.39
C VAL A 275 3.02 -17.56 -1.50
N ARG A 276 3.56 -18.76 -1.75
CA ARG A 276 5.00 -18.94 -1.95
C ARG A 276 5.41 -18.47 -3.35
N VAL A 277 6.48 -17.68 -3.43
CA VAL A 277 7.02 -17.19 -4.71
C VAL A 277 8.54 -17.39 -4.83
N ASP A 278 9.06 -17.31 -6.05
CA ASP A 278 10.47 -17.61 -6.37
C ASP A 278 11.40 -16.41 -6.22
N VAL A 279 10.89 -15.19 -6.09
CA VAL A 279 11.71 -13.99 -6.03
C VAL A 279 11.43 -13.27 -4.72
N PRO A 280 12.44 -13.06 -3.86
CA PRO A 280 12.23 -12.38 -2.59
C PRO A 280 11.89 -10.92 -2.80
N GLY A 281 11.09 -10.39 -1.88
CA GLY A 281 10.94 -8.97 -1.66
C GLY A 281 12.18 -8.31 -1.07
N LYS A 282 12.06 -7.01 -0.89
CA LYS A 282 13.01 -6.20 -0.14
C LYS A 282 12.41 -5.86 1.22
N PRO A 283 13.23 -5.54 2.23
CA PRO A 283 12.72 -5.00 3.49
C PRO A 283 11.81 -3.80 3.22
N ALA A 284 10.69 -3.72 3.95
CA ALA A 284 9.84 -2.52 3.91
C ALA A 284 10.68 -1.30 4.35
N ALA A 285 10.63 -0.24 3.56
CA ALA A 285 11.28 1.01 3.94
C ALA A 285 10.53 1.67 5.11
N ALA A 286 11.26 2.48 5.86
CA ALA A 286 10.76 3.25 6.99
C ALA A 286 10.83 4.74 6.68
N TYR A 287 9.93 5.53 7.27
CA TYR A 287 10.08 6.98 7.29
C TYR A 287 11.24 7.37 8.21
N ARG A 288 12.15 8.21 7.72
CA ARG A 288 13.38 8.63 8.41
C ARG A 288 13.37 10.14 8.60
N PRO A 289 12.73 10.66 9.67
CA PRO A 289 12.80 12.08 9.96
C PRO A 289 14.26 12.52 10.11
N ALA A 290 14.58 13.73 9.70
CA ALA A 290 15.88 14.34 9.95
C ALA A 290 16.06 14.52 11.46
N ASP A 291 17.26 14.23 11.96
CA ASP A 291 17.58 14.52 13.35
C ASP A 291 17.43 16.02 13.59
N ARG A 292 16.78 16.42 14.70
CA ARG A 292 16.66 17.82 15.13
C ARG A 292 18.01 18.55 15.31
N ALA A 293 19.13 17.84 15.20
CA ALA A 293 20.49 18.38 15.33
C ALA A 293 21.06 19.00 14.03
N ASP A 294 20.42 18.80 12.88
CA ASP A 294 20.92 19.30 11.58
C ASP A 294 20.12 20.50 11.04
N THR A 295 19.54 21.32 11.91
CA THR A 295 19.12 22.68 11.52
C THR A 295 20.24 23.65 11.90
N PRO A 296 20.93 24.29 10.93
CA PRO A 296 22.00 25.25 11.22
C PRO A 296 21.51 26.47 12.00
#